data_AF-A0A521FZG6-F1
#
_entry.id   AF-A0A521FZG6-F1
#
_cell.length_a   1.000
_cell.length_b   1.000
_cell.length_c   1.000
_cell.angle_alpha   90.00
_cell.angle_beta   90.00
_cell.angle_gamma   90.00
#
_symmetry.space_group_name_H-M   'P 1'
#
loop_
_entity.id
_entity.type
_entity.pdbx_description
1 polymer ?
#
loop_
_entity_poly.entity_id
_entity_poly.type
_entity_poly.pdbx_seq_one_letter_code
_entity_poly.pdbx_strand_id
1 'polypeptide(L)'
;MNNFVLYLIIFCFGYVAGKILSKLHRFFFLIGCFLLMPKIYQYRSQHLLIVTVVFILGVAKGYKLFPKFTEMLEEIKISIHLFFAKRREISYRTAKEDWKEQEHINSMKAEELRLKEQELYKQAEEIKRQKHRADEDLRKAREKQAKNTSYPNTLQEAFEVLGTRSGLTVEEYKRIWKQEALKYHPDRTKGLGERLQKQAESEMKSINKAWEIIKNKV
;
A
#
# COMPACT_ATOMS: atom_id res chain seq x y z
N MET A 1 -82.64 35.79 -23.44
CA MET A 1 -81.34 36.51 -23.48
C MET A 1 -80.49 35.91 -24.58
N ASN A 2 -79.88 36.75 -25.43
CA ASN A 2 -78.95 36.26 -26.46
C ASN A 2 -77.72 35.61 -25.80
N ASN A 3 -77.29 34.45 -26.29
CA ASN A 3 -76.11 33.73 -25.80
C ASN A 3 -74.86 34.63 -25.74
N PHE A 4 -74.76 35.58 -26.65
CA PHE A 4 -73.70 36.60 -26.66
C PHE A 4 -73.67 37.47 -25.39
N VAL A 5 -74.83 37.96 -24.94
CA VAL A 5 -74.94 38.79 -23.72
C VAL A 5 -74.60 37.96 -22.49
N LEU A 6 -75.02 36.70 -22.46
CA LEU A 6 -74.67 35.77 -21.39
C LEU A 6 -73.16 35.54 -21.30
N TYR A 7 -72.48 35.31 -22.43
CA TYR A 7 -71.02 35.10 -22.44
C TYR A 7 -70.25 36.35 -22.00
N LEU A 8 -70.71 37.55 -22.37
CA LEU A 8 -70.08 38.80 -21.94
C LEU A 8 -70.20 39.01 -20.43
N ILE A 9 -71.35 38.70 -19.84
CA ILE A 9 -71.55 38.75 -18.39
C ILE A 9 -70.61 37.77 -17.69
N ILE A 10 -70.53 36.54 -18.18
CA ILE A 10 -69.66 35.49 -17.61
C ILE A 10 -68.18 35.87 -17.70
N PHE A 11 -67.76 36.48 -18.81
CA PHE A 11 -66.41 37.03 -18.96
C PHE A 11 -66.11 38.12 -17.93
N CYS A 12 -67.05 39.06 -17.72
CA CYS A 12 -66.92 40.13 -16.72
C CYS A 12 -66.84 39.58 -15.30
N PHE A 13 -67.67 38.59 -14.95
CA PHE A 13 -67.58 37.89 -13.66
C PHE A 13 -66.22 37.20 -13.50
N GLY A 14 -65.74 36.52 -14.54
CA GLY A 14 -64.40 35.93 -14.57
C GLY A 14 -63.31 36.98 -14.35
N TYR A 15 -63.40 38.13 -15.01
CA TYR A 15 -62.44 39.23 -14.84
C TYR A 15 -62.39 39.78 -13.41
N VAL A 16 -63.54 40.03 -12.80
CA VAL A 16 -63.62 40.50 -11.40
C VAL A 16 -63.07 39.44 -10.45
N ALA A 17 -63.44 38.17 -10.64
CA ALA A 17 -62.91 37.05 -9.87
C ALA A 17 -61.39 36.94 -10.01
N GLY A 18 -60.84 37.06 -11.22
CA GLY A 18 -59.41 37.08 -11.48
C GLY A 18 -58.68 38.24 -10.79
N LYS A 19 -59.30 39.42 -10.73
CA LYS A 19 -58.76 40.59 -10.03
C LYS A 19 -58.76 40.39 -8.51
N ILE A 20 -59.77 39.75 -7.94
CA ILE A 20 -59.81 39.39 -6.52
C ILE A 20 -58.74 38.32 -6.21
N LEU A 21 -58.66 37.28 -7.04
CA LEU A 21 -57.65 36.23 -6.94
C LEU A 21 -56.23 36.79 -7.07
N SER A 22 -56.03 37.88 -7.81
CA SER A 22 -54.71 38.53 -7.96
C SER A 22 -54.09 39.02 -6.65
N LYS A 23 -54.90 39.16 -5.58
CA LYS A 23 -54.47 39.49 -4.22
C LYS A 23 -54.12 38.26 -3.36
N LEU A 24 -54.40 37.04 -3.85
CA LEU A 24 -54.13 35.77 -3.16
C LEU A 24 -52.73 35.23 -3.52
N HIS A 25 -52.11 34.45 -2.62
CA HIS A 25 -50.75 33.92 -2.80
C HIS A 25 -50.65 33.00 -4.03
N ARG A 26 -49.57 33.19 -4.84
CA ARG A 26 -49.38 32.60 -6.18
C ARG A 26 -49.49 31.06 -6.21
N PHE A 27 -49.10 30.38 -5.12
CA PHE A 27 -49.18 28.92 -5.00
C PHE A 27 -50.62 28.36 -4.98
N PHE A 28 -51.58 29.05 -4.36
CA PHE A 28 -52.96 28.57 -4.27
C PHE A 28 -53.68 28.59 -5.63
N PHE A 29 -53.25 29.47 -6.54
CA PHE A 29 -53.81 29.54 -7.88
C PHE A 29 -53.43 28.30 -8.72
N LEU A 30 -52.17 27.86 -8.67
CA LEU A 30 -51.71 26.65 -9.38
C LEU A 30 -52.41 25.39 -8.87
N ILE A 31 -52.56 25.27 -7.55
CA ILE A 31 -53.30 24.17 -6.91
C ILE A 31 -54.78 24.19 -7.35
N GLY A 32 -55.41 25.37 -7.36
CA GLY A 32 -56.79 25.54 -7.82
C GLY A 32 -56.99 25.14 -9.28
N CYS A 33 -56.10 25.54 -10.18
CA CYS A 33 -56.15 25.15 -11.59
C CYS A 33 -55.98 23.64 -11.78
N PHE A 34 -55.08 23.00 -11.04
CA PHE A 34 -54.85 21.55 -11.08
C PHE A 34 -56.08 20.76 -10.61
N LEU A 35 -56.79 21.24 -9.58
CA LEU A 35 -57.99 20.59 -9.05
C LEU A 35 -59.24 20.78 -9.93
N LEU A 36 -59.32 21.87 -10.69
CA LEU A 36 -60.49 22.17 -11.53
C LEU A 36 -60.44 21.50 -12.91
N MET A 37 -59.24 21.22 -13.44
CA MET A 37 -59.02 20.61 -14.76
C MET A 37 -59.79 19.27 -14.99
N PRO A 38 -59.81 18.30 -14.05
CA PRO A 38 -60.51 17.03 -14.26
C PRO A 38 -62.03 17.20 -14.37
N LYS A 39 -62.61 18.17 -13.66
CA LYS A 39 -64.06 18.41 -13.65
C LYS A 39 -64.56 19.07 -14.93
N ILE A 40 -63.71 19.87 -15.59
CA ILE A 40 -64.06 20.52 -16.86
C ILE A 40 -64.13 19.49 -18.00
N TYR A 41 -63.26 18.47 -17.97
CA TYR A 41 -63.19 17.43 -19.00
C TYR A 41 -64.41 16.48 -19.01
N GLN A 42 -65.13 16.37 -17.90
CA GLN A 42 -66.24 15.42 -17.74
C GLN A 42 -67.59 15.93 -18.32
N TYR A 43 -67.66 17.14 -18.86
CA TYR A 43 -68.91 17.73 -19.36
C TYR A 43 -69.19 17.41 -20.84
N ARG A 44 -70.39 16.89 -21.11
CA ARG A 44 -70.81 16.36 -22.42
C ARG A 44 -71.52 17.38 -23.33
N SER A 45 -71.76 18.63 -22.89
CA SER A 45 -72.46 19.66 -23.70
C SER A 45 -71.55 20.79 -24.19
N GLN A 46 -71.66 21.15 -25.47
CA GLN A 46 -70.82 22.16 -26.12
C GLN A 46 -71.00 23.57 -25.53
N HIS A 47 -72.22 23.93 -25.09
CA HIS A 47 -72.48 25.24 -24.50
C HIS A 47 -71.77 25.46 -23.17
N LEU A 48 -71.66 24.42 -22.32
CA LEU A 48 -71.00 24.55 -21.03
C LEU A 48 -69.48 24.63 -21.17
N LEU A 49 -68.92 24.00 -22.20
CA LEU A 49 -67.51 24.15 -22.56
C LEU A 49 -67.20 25.60 -22.94
N ILE A 50 -68.03 26.23 -23.78
CA ILE A 50 -67.82 27.63 -24.18
C ILE A 50 -67.94 28.58 -22.97
N VAL A 51 -68.93 28.36 -22.11
CA VAL A 51 -69.12 29.15 -20.88
C VAL A 51 -67.90 29.07 -19.97
N THR A 52 -67.38 27.87 -19.73
CA THR A 52 -66.22 27.66 -18.86
C THR A 52 -64.95 28.28 -19.45
N VAL A 53 -64.72 28.13 -20.76
CA VAL A 53 -63.59 28.76 -21.45
C VAL A 53 -63.64 30.28 -21.37
N VAL A 54 -64.81 30.89 -21.64
CA VAL A 54 -64.98 32.35 -21.57
C VAL A 54 -64.77 32.89 -20.15
N PHE A 55 -65.25 32.17 -19.13
CA PHE A 55 -64.98 32.51 -17.74
C PHE A 55 -63.48 32.46 -17.40
N ILE A 56 -62.80 31.38 -17.80
CA ILE A 56 -61.35 31.18 -17.57
C ILE A 56 -60.52 32.27 -18.26
N LEU A 57 -60.87 32.65 -19.48
CA LEU A 57 -60.22 33.77 -20.19
C LEU A 57 -60.40 35.10 -19.46
N GLY A 58 -61.60 35.33 -18.90
CA GLY A 58 -61.87 36.47 -18.03
C GLY A 58 -60.96 36.48 -16.80
N VAL A 59 -60.90 35.35 -16.08
CA VAL A 59 -60.04 35.17 -14.89
C VAL A 59 -58.57 35.38 -15.23
N ALA A 60 -58.07 34.77 -16.31
CA ALA A 60 -56.68 34.86 -16.75
C ALA A 60 -56.29 36.31 -17.08
N LYS A 61 -57.18 37.05 -17.76
CA LYS A 61 -56.97 38.47 -18.08
C LYS A 61 -57.00 39.34 -16.81
N GLY A 62 -57.97 39.11 -15.91
CA GLY A 62 -58.08 39.83 -14.63
C GLY A 62 -56.90 39.60 -13.68
N TYR A 63 -56.31 38.40 -13.70
CA TYR A 63 -55.17 38.03 -12.86
C TYR A 63 -53.82 38.55 -13.37
N LYS A 64 -53.76 39.04 -14.63
CA LYS A 64 -52.50 39.33 -15.36
C LYS A 64 -51.57 38.12 -15.39
N LEU A 65 -52.13 36.96 -15.72
CA LEU A 65 -51.45 35.67 -15.61
C LEU A 65 -50.15 35.61 -16.44
N PHE A 66 -50.19 36.10 -17.68
CA PHE A 66 -49.07 36.01 -18.61
C PHE A 66 -47.79 36.74 -18.14
N PRO A 67 -47.80 38.05 -17.79
CA PRO A 67 -46.59 38.74 -17.34
C PRO A 67 -46.05 38.21 -15.99
N LYS A 68 -46.93 37.81 -15.06
CA LYS A 68 -46.49 37.20 -13.79
C LYS A 68 -45.84 35.83 -14.00
N PHE A 69 -46.32 35.06 -14.98
CA PHE A 69 -45.74 33.77 -15.32
C PHE A 69 -44.35 33.94 -15.92
N THR A 70 -44.14 34.92 -16.80
CA THR A 70 -42.81 35.20 -17.37
C THR A 70 -41.81 35.66 -16.31
N GLU A 71 -42.22 36.53 -15.37
CA GLU A 71 -41.38 36.95 -14.24
C GLU A 71 -40.97 35.74 -13.37
N MET A 72 -41.94 34.87 -13.05
CA MET A 72 -41.68 33.65 -12.29
C MET A 72 -40.71 32.71 -13.00
N LEU A 73 -40.80 32.57 -14.33
CA LEU A 73 -39.86 31.75 -15.10
C LEU A 73 -38.44 32.31 -15.08
N GLU A 74 -38.26 33.63 -15.17
CA GLU A 74 -36.95 34.26 -15.08
C GLU A 74 -36.33 34.12 -13.67
N GLU A 75 -37.12 34.27 -12.61
CA GLU A 75 -36.67 34.02 -11.23
C GLU A 75 -36.20 32.57 -11.03
N ILE A 76 -36.95 31.60 -11.57
CA ILE A 76 -36.58 30.18 -11.53
C ILE A 76 -35.28 29.94 -12.29
N LYS A 77 -35.12 30.52 -13.48
CA LYS A 77 -33.91 30.39 -14.29
C LYS A 77 -32.67 30.93 -13.57
N ILE A 78 -32.78 32.11 -12.95
CA ILE A 78 -31.70 32.71 -12.15
C ILE A 78 -31.35 31.81 -10.97
N SER A 79 -32.36 31.31 -10.24
CA SER A 79 -32.16 30.44 -9.08
C SER A 79 -31.47 29.13 -9.47
N ILE A 80 -31.89 28.52 -10.58
CA ILE A 80 -31.27 27.31 -11.15
C ILE A 80 -29.81 27.59 -11.53
N HIS A 81 -29.54 28.69 -12.22
CA HIS A 81 -28.18 29.05 -12.61
C HIS A 81 -27.27 29.29 -11.41
N LEU A 82 -27.77 30.01 -10.39
CA LEU A 82 -27.05 30.25 -9.13
C LEU A 82 -26.78 28.93 -8.39
N PHE A 83 -27.76 28.03 -8.32
CA PHE A 83 -27.61 26.71 -7.72
C PHE A 83 -26.50 25.91 -8.41
N PHE A 84 -26.51 25.84 -9.74
CA PHE A 84 -25.46 25.14 -10.49
C PHE A 84 -24.09 25.83 -10.39
N ALA A 85 -24.04 27.16 -10.35
CA ALA A 85 -22.80 27.90 -10.11
C ALA A 85 -22.21 27.58 -8.72
N LYS A 86 -23.05 27.59 -7.68
CA LYS A 86 -22.63 27.28 -6.31
C LYS A 86 -22.17 25.83 -6.17
N ARG A 87 -22.89 24.89 -6.79
CA ARG A 87 -22.52 23.47 -6.79
C ARG A 87 -21.16 23.23 -7.44
N ARG A 88 -20.88 23.91 -8.56
CA ARG A 88 -19.55 23.87 -9.20
C ARG A 88 -18.47 24.39 -8.27
N GLU A 89 -18.67 25.56 -7.64
CA GLU A 89 -17.71 26.14 -6.72
C GLU A 89 -17.37 25.18 -5.55
N ILE A 90 -18.38 24.57 -4.94
CA ILE A 90 -18.19 23.58 -3.87
C ILE A 90 -17.39 22.39 -4.41
N SER A 91 -17.76 21.85 -5.58
CA SER A 91 -17.04 20.73 -6.18
C SER A 91 -15.57 21.04 -6.45
N TYR A 92 -15.25 22.25 -6.93
CA TYR A 92 -13.86 22.66 -7.16
C TYR A 92 -13.09 22.83 -5.85
N ARG A 93 -13.73 23.38 -4.81
CA ARG A 93 -13.11 23.53 -3.48
C ARG A 93 -12.80 22.17 -2.86
N THR A 94 -13.78 21.27 -2.83
CA THR A 94 -13.61 19.90 -2.30
C THR A 94 -12.54 19.15 -3.09
N ALA A 95 -12.59 19.16 -4.43
CA ALA A 95 -11.56 18.51 -5.24
C ALA A 95 -10.15 19.09 -5.00
N LYS A 96 -10.05 20.40 -4.72
CA LYS A 96 -8.78 21.04 -4.39
C LYS A 96 -8.28 20.66 -3.00
N GLU A 97 -9.17 20.53 -2.02
CA GLU A 97 -8.84 20.06 -0.66
C GLU A 97 -8.41 18.59 -0.70
N ASP A 98 -9.16 17.73 -1.38
CA ASP A 98 -8.81 16.32 -1.59
C ASP A 98 -7.45 16.17 -2.27
N TRP A 99 -7.17 16.99 -3.29
CA TRP A 99 -5.87 16.98 -3.98
C TRP A 99 -4.71 17.35 -3.05
N LYS A 100 -4.89 18.39 -2.21
CA LYS A 100 -3.90 18.78 -1.20
C LYS A 100 -3.69 17.72 -0.14
N GLU A 101 -4.78 17.13 0.34
CA GLU A 101 -4.73 16.05 1.33
C GLU A 101 -3.98 14.83 0.74
N GLN A 102 -4.29 14.47 -0.50
CA GLN A 102 -3.61 13.38 -1.19
C GLN A 102 -2.13 13.67 -1.40
N GLU A 103 -1.77 14.90 -1.74
CA GLU A 103 -0.38 15.33 -1.85
C GLU A 103 0.35 15.23 -0.51
N HIS A 104 -0.29 15.67 0.58
CA HIS A 104 0.25 15.55 1.93
C HIS A 104 0.47 14.08 2.32
N ILE A 105 -0.54 13.21 2.11
CA ILE A 105 -0.43 11.77 2.35
C ILE A 105 0.70 11.15 1.52
N ASN A 106 0.82 11.52 0.25
CA ASN A 106 1.88 11.00 -0.62
C ASN A 106 3.26 11.46 -0.16
N SER A 107 3.39 12.72 0.29
CA SER A 107 4.64 13.24 0.84
C SER A 107 5.06 12.52 2.13
N MET A 108 4.11 12.27 3.04
CA MET A 108 4.34 11.51 4.27
C MET A 108 4.77 10.07 3.98
N LYS A 109 4.10 9.39 3.04
CA LYS A 109 4.49 8.05 2.59
C LYS A 109 5.86 8.02 1.95
N ALA A 110 6.20 9.04 1.15
CA ALA A 110 7.52 9.15 0.53
C ALA A 110 8.62 9.31 1.59
N GLU A 111 8.37 10.10 2.64
CA GLU A 111 9.31 10.26 3.74
C GLU A 111 9.45 8.99 4.60
N GLU A 112 8.34 8.31 4.89
CA GLU A 112 8.36 7.01 5.56
C GLU A 112 9.17 5.96 4.78
N LEU A 113 8.99 5.90 3.46
CA LEU A 113 9.77 5.02 2.58
C LEU A 113 11.27 5.32 2.64
N ARG A 114 11.65 6.61 2.64
CA ARG A 114 13.06 7.03 2.76
C ARG A 114 13.65 6.60 4.10
N LEU A 115 12.92 6.78 5.20
CA LEU A 115 13.38 6.36 6.52
C LEU A 115 13.57 4.84 6.58
N LYS A 116 12.62 4.09 6.02
CA LYS A 116 12.72 2.62 5.94
C LYS A 116 13.88 2.16 5.08
N GLU A 117 14.14 2.82 3.96
CA GLU A 117 15.30 2.55 3.09
C GLU A 117 16.62 2.83 3.81
N GLN A 118 16.72 3.95 4.54
CA GLN A 118 17.89 4.25 5.38
C GLN A 118 18.11 3.21 6.47
N GLU A 119 17.04 2.74 7.11
CA GLU A 119 17.12 1.69 8.12
C GLU A 119 17.60 0.36 7.53
N LEU A 120 17.05 -0.05 6.38
CA LEU A 120 17.51 -1.22 5.64
C LEU A 120 18.98 -1.12 5.27
N TYR A 121 19.45 0.06 4.83
CA TYR A 121 20.86 0.28 4.53
C TYR A 121 21.74 0.10 5.76
N LYS A 122 21.34 0.65 6.92
CA LYS A 122 22.05 0.48 8.19
C LYS A 122 22.10 -0.99 8.62
N GLN A 123 20.98 -1.71 8.49
CA GLN A 123 20.90 -3.14 8.80
C GLN A 123 21.81 -3.96 7.88
N ALA A 124 21.81 -3.69 6.58
CA ALA A 124 22.66 -4.37 5.60
C ALA A 124 24.16 -4.13 5.87
N GLU A 125 24.53 -2.90 6.22
CA GLU A 125 25.90 -2.56 6.58
C GLU A 125 26.35 -3.25 7.88
N GLU A 126 25.48 -3.37 8.88
CA GLU A 126 25.77 -4.12 10.10
C GLU A 126 25.93 -5.62 9.83
N ILE A 127 25.07 -6.21 9.01
CA ILE A 127 25.22 -7.63 8.58
C ILE A 127 26.55 -7.83 7.87
N LYS A 128 26.94 -6.89 6.99
CA LYS A 128 28.23 -6.95 6.29
C LYS A 128 29.40 -6.89 7.26
N ARG A 129 29.34 -6.03 8.29
CA ARG A 129 30.35 -5.95 9.35
C ARG A 129 30.40 -7.22 10.20
N GLN A 130 29.25 -7.77 10.59
CA GLN A 130 29.17 -9.02 11.32
C GLN A 130 29.77 -10.17 10.52
N LYS A 131 29.47 -10.26 9.23
CA LYS A 131 30.06 -11.24 8.33
C LYS A 131 31.58 -11.09 8.27
N HIS A 132 32.09 -9.87 8.08
CA HIS A 132 33.53 -9.62 8.05
C HIS A 132 34.20 -10.01 9.39
N ARG A 133 33.57 -9.71 10.54
CA ARG A 133 34.08 -10.13 11.85
C ARG A 133 34.11 -11.65 11.98
N ALA A 134 33.03 -12.33 11.59
CA ALA A 134 32.94 -13.78 11.60
C ALA A 134 33.98 -14.44 10.69
N ASP A 135 34.21 -13.89 9.49
CA ASP A 135 35.23 -14.36 8.55
C ASP A 135 36.64 -14.18 9.11
N GLU A 136 36.93 -13.04 9.75
CA GLU A 136 38.21 -12.79 10.45
C GLU A 136 38.41 -13.74 11.65
N ASP A 137 37.38 -13.96 12.46
CA ASP A 137 37.44 -14.87 13.59
C ASP A 137 37.66 -16.32 13.13
N LEU A 138 37.00 -16.72 12.03
CA LEU A 138 37.23 -18.00 11.39
C LEU A 138 38.66 -18.10 10.85
N ARG A 139 39.20 -17.05 10.23
CA ARG A 139 40.58 -17.00 9.75
C ARG A 139 41.56 -17.18 10.92
N LYS A 140 41.40 -16.42 12.00
CA LYS A 140 42.23 -16.52 13.21
C LYS A 140 42.13 -17.90 13.86
N ALA A 141 40.94 -18.50 13.90
CA ALA A 141 40.75 -19.85 14.42
C ALA A 141 41.52 -20.88 13.56
N ARG A 142 41.45 -20.76 12.22
CA ARG A 142 42.22 -21.60 11.29
C ARG A 142 43.72 -21.39 11.44
N GLU A 143 44.19 -20.14 11.57
CA GLU A 143 45.61 -19.83 11.80
C GLU A 143 46.11 -20.42 13.12
N LYS A 144 45.34 -20.29 14.22
CA LYS A 144 45.67 -20.92 15.50
C LYS A 144 45.71 -22.44 15.39
N GLN A 145 44.76 -23.04 14.69
CA GLN A 145 44.73 -24.48 14.45
C GLN A 145 45.96 -24.92 13.63
N ALA A 146 46.30 -24.21 12.56
CA ALA A 146 47.48 -24.48 11.75
C ALA A 146 48.79 -24.33 12.53
N LYS A 147 48.87 -23.34 13.43
CA LYS A 147 50.03 -23.15 14.32
C LYS A 147 50.15 -24.27 15.37
N ASN A 148 49.04 -24.80 15.86
CA ASN A 148 49.05 -25.94 16.79
C ASN A 148 49.42 -27.26 16.09
N THR A 149 49.19 -27.40 14.79
CA THR A 149 49.71 -28.50 13.97
C THR A 149 51.10 -28.17 13.42
N SER A 150 52.04 -27.81 14.30
CA SER A 150 53.43 -27.58 13.90
C SER A 150 54.09 -28.92 13.59
N TYR A 151 54.07 -29.31 12.31
CA TYR A 151 54.86 -30.44 11.83
C TYR A 151 56.35 -30.16 12.07
N PRO A 152 57.14 -31.17 12.47
CA PRO A 152 58.57 -30.98 12.64
C PRO A 152 59.15 -30.53 11.30
N ASN A 153 59.96 -29.47 11.31
CA ASN A 153 60.64 -28.93 10.14
C ASN A 153 62.17 -29.01 10.28
N THR A 154 62.67 -29.21 11.51
CA THR A 154 64.09 -29.42 11.79
C THR A 154 64.37 -30.88 12.18
N LEU A 155 65.63 -31.32 12.04
CA LEU A 155 66.04 -32.67 12.41
C LEU A 155 65.89 -32.90 13.93
N GLN A 156 66.13 -31.86 14.73
CA GLN A 156 65.99 -31.90 16.18
C GLN A 156 64.52 -32.05 16.61
N GLU A 157 63.62 -31.27 16.02
CA GLU A 157 62.17 -31.43 16.22
C GLU A 157 61.69 -32.82 15.79
N ALA A 158 62.22 -33.36 14.69
CA ALA A 158 61.87 -34.71 14.23
C ALA A 158 62.29 -35.79 15.24
N PHE A 159 63.47 -35.66 15.88
CA PHE A 159 63.87 -36.56 16.96
C PHE A 159 62.96 -36.43 18.18
N GLU A 160 62.59 -35.21 18.57
CA GLU A 160 61.67 -34.95 19.68
C GLU A 160 60.28 -35.55 19.43
N VAL A 161 59.73 -35.42 18.22
CA VAL A 161 58.43 -36.00 17.82
C VAL A 161 58.44 -37.54 17.91
N LEU A 162 59.55 -38.19 17.56
CA LEU A 162 59.70 -39.65 17.73
C LEU A 162 60.15 -40.06 19.15
N GLY A 163 60.41 -39.11 20.05
CA GLY A 163 60.91 -39.38 21.40
C GLY A 163 62.33 -39.96 21.43
N THR A 164 63.17 -39.60 20.46
CA THR A 164 64.52 -40.14 20.25
C THR A 164 65.60 -39.06 20.37
N ARG A 165 66.87 -39.47 20.29
CA ARG A 165 68.05 -38.58 20.30
C ARG A 165 68.89 -38.84 19.05
N SER A 166 69.76 -37.90 18.69
CA SER A 166 70.75 -38.09 17.61
C SER A 166 71.73 -39.22 17.94
N GLY A 167 72.12 -40.02 16.94
CA GLY A 167 73.16 -41.05 17.07
C GLY A 167 72.67 -42.50 17.02
N LEU A 168 71.39 -42.74 16.71
CA LEU A 168 70.87 -44.07 16.40
C LEU A 168 71.09 -44.41 14.91
N THR A 169 71.01 -45.69 14.57
CA THR A 169 71.02 -46.16 13.18
C THR A 169 69.67 -45.96 12.49
N VAL A 170 69.66 -45.90 11.16
CA VAL A 170 68.43 -45.72 10.36
C VAL A 170 67.42 -46.83 10.64
N GLU A 171 67.89 -48.06 10.85
CA GLU A 171 67.08 -49.23 11.17
C GLU A 171 66.36 -49.09 12.52
N GLU A 172 67.03 -48.51 13.52
CA GLU A 172 66.47 -48.23 14.83
C GLU A 172 65.41 -47.13 14.77
N TYR A 173 65.68 -46.03 14.06
CA TYR A 173 64.67 -44.98 13.82
C TYR A 173 63.44 -45.53 13.11
N LYS A 174 63.63 -46.40 12.10
CA LYS A 174 62.52 -47.05 11.37
C LYS A 174 61.69 -47.96 12.26
N ARG A 175 62.31 -48.65 13.22
CA ARG A 175 61.60 -49.50 14.20
C ARG A 175 60.74 -48.65 15.14
N ILE A 176 61.30 -47.55 15.65
CA ILE A 176 60.60 -46.62 16.56
C ILE A 176 59.43 -45.94 15.85
N TRP A 177 59.64 -45.43 14.63
CA TRP A 177 58.58 -44.87 13.79
C TRP A 177 57.41 -45.84 13.59
N LYS A 178 57.68 -47.11 13.25
CA LYS A 178 56.62 -48.12 13.08
C LYS A 178 55.81 -48.36 14.35
N GLN A 179 56.47 -48.39 15.50
CA GLN A 179 55.80 -48.59 16.78
C GLN A 179 54.91 -47.40 17.12
N GLU A 180 55.39 -46.17 16.90
CA GLU A 180 54.63 -44.95 17.18
C GLU A 180 53.46 -44.78 16.22
N ALA A 181 53.65 -45.01 14.92
CA ALA A 181 52.58 -44.99 13.93
C ALA A 181 51.49 -46.02 14.26
N LEU A 182 51.83 -47.22 14.77
CA LEU A 182 50.82 -48.22 15.12
C LEU A 182 49.91 -47.78 16.28
N LYS A 183 50.35 -46.86 17.15
CA LYS A 183 49.51 -46.33 18.24
C LYS A 183 48.40 -45.42 17.72
N TYR A 184 48.68 -44.65 16.67
CA TYR A 184 47.77 -43.65 16.10
C TYR A 184 47.08 -44.12 14.79
N HIS A 185 47.17 -45.41 14.45
CA HIS A 185 46.60 -45.96 13.22
C HIS A 185 45.06 -45.83 13.19
N PRO A 186 44.44 -45.44 12.05
CA PRO A 186 42.99 -45.21 11.96
C PRO A 186 42.16 -46.41 12.42
N ASP A 187 42.59 -47.64 12.15
CA ASP A 187 41.87 -48.85 12.61
C ASP A 187 41.82 -48.98 14.15
N ARG A 188 42.84 -48.47 14.86
CA ARG A 188 42.87 -48.50 16.33
C ARG A 188 42.12 -47.34 16.97
N THR A 189 41.91 -46.27 16.23
CA THR A 189 41.23 -45.07 16.71
C THR A 189 39.79 -44.95 16.23
N LYS A 190 39.34 -45.82 15.31
CA LYS A 190 37.97 -45.84 14.74
C LYS A 190 36.85 -45.99 15.78
N GLY A 191 37.14 -46.61 16.92
CA GLY A 191 36.21 -46.73 18.06
C GLY A 191 36.22 -45.54 19.02
N LEU A 192 37.14 -44.58 18.85
CA LEU A 192 37.23 -43.37 19.67
C LEU A 192 36.30 -42.28 19.12
N GLY A 193 35.84 -41.35 19.95
CA GLY A 193 35.00 -40.23 19.51
C GLY A 193 35.70 -39.33 18.47
N GLU A 194 34.92 -38.58 17.67
CA GLU A 194 35.41 -37.78 16.53
C GLU A 194 36.59 -36.85 16.89
N ARG A 195 36.56 -36.25 18.08
CA ARG A 195 37.64 -35.38 18.55
C ARG A 195 38.97 -36.12 18.71
N LEU A 196 38.93 -37.33 19.26
CA LEU A 196 40.12 -38.17 19.48
C LEU A 196 40.63 -38.77 18.17
N GLN A 197 39.73 -39.10 17.24
CA GLN A 197 40.12 -39.54 15.90
C GLN A 197 40.89 -38.45 15.15
N LYS A 198 40.38 -37.21 15.14
CA LYS A 198 41.07 -36.07 14.50
C LYS A 198 42.42 -35.77 15.15
N GLN A 199 42.53 -35.90 16.47
CA GLN A 199 43.80 -35.71 17.17
C GLN A 199 44.81 -36.80 16.77
N ALA A 200 44.40 -38.08 16.78
CA ALA A 200 45.28 -39.17 16.37
C ALA A 200 45.71 -39.07 14.89
N GLU A 201 44.82 -38.61 14.01
CA GLU A 201 45.16 -38.34 12.61
C GLU A 201 46.24 -37.25 12.49
N SER A 202 46.14 -36.19 13.30
CA SER A 202 47.16 -35.13 13.35
C SER A 202 48.50 -35.64 13.87
N GLU A 203 48.52 -36.40 14.96
CA GLU A 203 49.75 -36.98 15.53
C GLU A 203 50.43 -37.95 14.55
N MET A 204 49.65 -38.82 13.89
CA MET A 204 50.14 -39.72 12.86
C MET A 204 50.84 -38.96 11.72
N LYS A 205 50.25 -37.85 11.26
CA LYS A 205 50.87 -37.02 10.21
C LYS A 205 52.19 -36.41 10.70
N SER A 206 52.26 -35.95 11.95
CA SER A 206 53.50 -35.45 12.56
C SER A 206 54.60 -36.51 12.64
N ILE A 207 54.26 -37.72 13.07
CA ILE A 207 55.17 -38.87 13.16
C ILE A 207 55.71 -39.24 11.78
N ASN A 208 54.86 -39.27 10.75
CA ASN A 208 55.28 -39.55 9.39
C ASN A 208 56.21 -38.47 8.83
N LYS A 209 55.93 -37.20 9.12
CA LYS A 209 56.80 -36.08 8.71
C LYS A 209 58.17 -36.12 9.39
N ALA A 210 58.21 -36.45 10.68
CA ALA A 210 59.45 -36.63 11.42
C ALA A 210 60.34 -37.71 10.77
N TRP A 211 59.74 -38.84 10.42
CA TRP A 211 60.44 -39.92 9.72
C TRP A 211 60.97 -39.51 8.35
N GLU A 212 60.20 -38.76 7.55
CA GLU A 212 60.68 -38.21 6.27
C GLU A 212 61.94 -37.35 6.44
N ILE A 213 61.97 -36.48 7.45
CA ILE A 213 63.11 -35.59 7.71
C ILE A 213 64.34 -36.37 8.13
N ILE A 214 64.17 -37.34 9.04
CA ILE A 214 65.27 -38.18 9.54
C ILE A 214 65.84 -39.02 8.39
N LYS A 215 64.98 -39.69 7.62
CA LYS A 215 65.38 -40.51 6.47
C LYS A 215 66.14 -39.72 5.41
N ASN A 216 65.84 -38.44 5.23
CA ASN A 216 66.49 -37.61 4.22
C ASN A 216 67.83 -37.00 4.68
N LYS A 217 68.16 -37.06 5.99
CA LYS A 217 69.34 -36.39 6.58
C LYS A 217 70.33 -37.33 7.28
N VAL A 218 69.91 -38.55 7.62
CA VAL A 218 70.73 -39.61 8.24
C VAL A 218 70.99 -40.69 7.20
#